data_AF-A0A815ZE16-F1
#
_entry.id   AF-A0A815ZE16-F1
#
_cell.length_a   1.000
_cell.length_b   1.000
_cell.length_c   1.000
_cell.angle_alpha   90.00
_cell.angle_beta   90.00
_cell.angle_gamma   90.00
#
_symmetry.space_group_name_H-M   'P 1'
#
loop_
_entity.id
_entity.type
_entity.pdbx_description
1 polymer ?
#
loop_
_entity_poly.entity_id
_entity_poly.type
_entity_poly.pdbx_seq_one_letter_code
_entity_poly.pdbx_strand_id
1 'polypeptide(L)'
;NGNIGQVVDQWLREEFHRTSRAKCLILIGSSGTGKTTFSKSLPGQYTYFKGRWSLNTWNDSANYLIFDDIDWDRFEELGFPLKKDLLTQNGITITTDKYEKTREINVTQPAIILLNPGRPEGALGRQPITYEDQCEATYWQQRATIYRMGE
;
A
#
# COMPACT_ATOMS: atom_id res chain seq x y z
N ASN A 1 -19.81 9.70 -2.96
CA ASN A 1 -19.33 9.78 -4.36
C ASN A 1 -18.43 10.98 -4.51
N GLY A 2 -17.18 10.89 -4.05
CA GLY A 2 -16.16 11.89 -4.35
C GLY A 2 -15.61 11.65 -5.74
N ASN A 3 -15.38 12.71 -6.51
CA ASN A 3 -14.66 12.61 -7.78
C ASN A 3 -13.29 11.98 -7.51
N ILE A 4 -12.83 11.03 -8.33
CA ILE A 4 -11.50 10.38 -8.20
C ILE A 4 -10.39 11.40 -7.93
N GLY A 5 -10.47 12.53 -8.64
CA GLY A 5 -9.53 13.64 -8.48
C GLY A 5 -9.53 14.17 -7.07
N GLN A 6 -10.68 14.34 -6.40
CA GLN A 6 -10.74 14.96 -5.08
C GLN A 6 -10.10 14.10 -3.98
N VAL A 7 -10.43 12.81 -3.92
CA VAL A 7 -9.88 11.92 -2.87
C VAL A 7 -8.39 11.72 -3.05
N VAL A 8 -7.96 11.49 -4.30
CA VAL A 8 -6.55 11.25 -4.59
C VAL A 8 -5.75 12.55 -4.51
N ASP A 9 -6.26 13.68 -4.99
CA ASP A 9 -5.62 14.99 -4.81
C ASP A 9 -5.47 15.35 -3.34
N GLN A 10 -6.48 15.05 -2.52
CA GLN A 10 -6.38 15.30 -1.08
C GLN A 10 -5.24 14.47 -0.49
N TRP A 11 -5.19 13.18 -0.77
CA TRP A 11 -4.10 12.31 -0.31
C TRP A 11 -2.73 12.79 -0.80
N LEU A 12 -2.63 13.22 -2.07
CA LEU A 12 -1.40 13.78 -2.63
C LEU A 12 -0.94 15.04 -1.89
N ARG A 13 -1.87 15.91 -1.49
CA ARG A 13 -1.54 17.14 -0.75
C ARG A 13 -1.17 16.87 0.70
N GLU A 14 -1.86 15.94 1.36
CA GLU A 14 -1.79 15.74 2.81
C GLU A 14 -0.76 14.69 3.22
N GLU A 15 -0.61 13.61 2.44
CA GLU A 15 0.11 12.40 2.86
C GLU A 15 1.35 12.11 2.02
N PHE A 16 1.35 12.44 0.72
CA PHE A 16 2.43 12.06 -0.21
C PHE A 16 3.82 12.63 0.13
N HIS A 17 3.86 13.80 0.80
CA HIS A 17 5.11 14.46 1.20
C HIS A 17 5.50 14.22 2.66
N ARG A 18 4.69 13.46 3.41
CA ARG A 18 5.01 13.14 4.80
C ARG A 18 6.12 12.12 4.86
N THR A 19 6.95 12.23 5.90
CA THR A 19 8.07 11.32 6.17
C THR A 19 7.81 10.39 7.35
N SER A 20 6.65 10.53 8.02
CA SER A 20 6.23 9.66 9.12
C SER A 20 4.70 9.64 9.24
N ARG A 21 4.16 8.47 9.62
CA ARG A 21 2.73 8.27 9.94
C ARG A 21 1.77 8.68 8.81
N ALA A 22 2.22 8.71 7.56
CA ALA A 22 1.34 8.93 6.43
C ALA A 22 0.27 7.83 6.37
N LYS A 23 -0.95 8.21 6.00
CA LYS A 23 -1.94 7.23 5.59
C LYS A 23 -1.52 6.63 4.25
N CYS A 24 -1.69 5.32 4.06
CA CYS A 24 -1.52 4.72 2.75
C CYS A 24 -2.71 5.05 1.82
N LEU A 25 -2.52 4.97 0.51
CA LEU A 25 -3.59 5.08 -0.48
C LEU A 25 -3.96 3.68 -0.97
N ILE A 26 -5.23 3.31 -0.89
CA ILE A 26 -5.73 2.03 -1.43
C ILE A 26 -6.57 2.34 -2.67
N LEU A 27 -6.14 1.82 -3.81
CA LEU A 27 -6.88 1.88 -5.07
C LEU A 27 -7.50 0.51 -5.36
N ILE A 28 -8.82 0.42 -5.29
CA ILE A 28 -9.57 -0.80 -5.57
C ILE A 28 -10.20 -0.68 -6.94
N GLY A 29 -10.00 -1.65 -7.82
CA GLY A 29 -10.66 -1.69 -9.13
C GLY A 29 -10.29 -2.93 -9.92
N SER A 30 -11.12 -3.32 -10.90
CA SER A 30 -10.88 -4.51 -11.72
C SER A 30 -9.56 -4.45 -12.50
N SER A 31 -9.10 -5.57 -13.03
CA SER A 31 -7.95 -5.59 -13.96
C SER A 31 -8.22 -4.67 -15.16
N GLY A 32 -7.20 -3.93 -15.60
CA GLY A 32 -7.32 -3.02 -16.74
C GLY A 32 -7.91 -1.63 -16.45
N THR A 33 -8.28 -1.31 -15.20
CA THR A 33 -8.81 0.03 -14.85
C THR A 33 -7.75 1.14 -14.77
N GLY A 34 -6.49 0.84 -15.11
CA GLY A 34 -5.40 1.83 -15.10
C GLY A 34 -4.74 2.09 -13.74
N LYS A 35 -5.11 1.38 -12.66
CA LYS A 35 -4.49 1.48 -11.31
C LYS A 35 -2.96 1.58 -11.35
N THR A 36 -2.31 0.58 -11.94
CA THR A 36 -0.85 0.51 -12.00
C THR A 36 -0.25 1.66 -12.80
N THR A 37 -0.87 2.00 -13.94
CA THR A 37 -0.45 3.13 -14.77
C THR A 37 -0.56 4.45 -14.02
N PHE A 38 -1.67 4.66 -13.33
CA PHE A 38 -1.90 5.84 -12.49
C PHE A 38 -0.84 5.97 -11.39
N SER A 39 -0.63 4.92 -10.58
CA SER A 39 0.33 4.98 -9.47
C SER A 39 1.76 5.21 -9.96
N LYS A 40 2.14 4.68 -11.11
CA LYS A 40 3.46 4.91 -11.73
C LYS A 40 3.60 6.29 -12.40
N SER A 41 2.50 6.99 -12.64
CA SER A 41 2.50 8.33 -13.24
C SER A 41 2.69 9.47 -12.24
N LEU A 42 2.61 9.17 -10.94
CA LEU A 42 2.84 10.16 -9.89
C LEU A 42 4.28 10.69 -9.93
N PRO A 43 4.51 11.94 -9.52
CA PRO A 43 5.83 12.55 -9.58
C PRO A 43 6.80 11.89 -8.58
N GLY A 44 8.04 11.64 -9.04
CA GLY A 44 9.12 11.14 -8.19
C GLY A 44 9.53 9.70 -8.50
N GLN A 45 10.52 9.22 -7.75
CA GLN A 45 10.97 7.84 -7.80
C GLN A 45 10.03 6.96 -6.97
N TYR A 46 9.86 5.70 -7.36
CA TYR A 46 9.06 4.76 -6.61
C TYR A 46 9.75 3.41 -6.49
N THR A 47 9.42 2.68 -5.44
CA THR A 47 9.69 1.25 -5.35
C THR A 47 8.42 0.49 -5.70
N TYR A 48 8.48 -0.46 -6.63
CA TYR A 48 7.32 -1.24 -7.09
C TYR A 48 7.48 -2.71 -6.71
N PHE A 49 6.58 -3.19 -5.84
CA PHE A 49 6.48 -4.58 -5.45
C PHE A 49 5.31 -5.24 -6.18
N LYS A 50 5.59 -6.38 -6.83
CA LYS A 50 4.57 -7.20 -7.49
C LYS A 50 4.58 -8.61 -6.93
N GLY A 51 3.55 -8.95 -6.18
CA GLY A 51 3.32 -10.28 -5.60
C GLY A 51 4.24 -10.70 -4.44
N ARG A 52 5.53 -10.32 -4.42
CA ARG A 52 6.49 -10.74 -3.39
C ARG A 52 7.44 -9.63 -2.97
N TRP A 53 7.97 -9.77 -1.76
CA TRP A 53 9.07 -8.95 -1.29
C TRP A 53 10.33 -9.27 -2.10
N SER A 54 11.08 -8.23 -2.42
CA SER A 54 12.44 -8.38 -2.92
C SER A 54 13.28 -7.21 -2.45
N LEU A 55 14.30 -7.49 -1.65
CA LEU A 55 15.15 -6.44 -1.12
C LEU A 55 15.95 -5.72 -2.23
N ASN A 56 16.20 -6.40 -3.35
CA ASN A 56 16.85 -5.81 -4.53
C ASN A 56 16.03 -4.70 -5.20
N THR A 57 14.72 -4.68 -5.00
CA THR A 57 13.87 -3.60 -5.52
C THR A 57 13.85 -2.38 -4.60
N TRP A 58 14.26 -2.54 -3.34
CA TRP A 58 14.23 -1.46 -2.36
C TRP A 58 15.16 -0.31 -2.74
N ASN A 59 14.58 0.88 -2.85
CA ASN A 59 15.30 2.12 -3.09
C ASN A 59 15.06 3.10 -1.94
N ASP A 60 16.09 3.40 -1.15
CA ASP A 60 16.03 4.37 -0.05
C ASP A 60 15.68 5.79 -0.54
N SER A 61 15.98 6.12 -1.80
CA SER A 61 15.66 7.40 -2.43
C SER A 61 14.27 7.45 -3.08
N ALA A 62 13.48 6.37 -2.99
CA ALA A 62 12.12 6.38 -3.48
C ALA A 62 11.27 7.40 -2.73
N ASN A 63 10.39 8.10 -3.44
CA ASN A 63 9.41 9.02 -2.89
C ASN A 63 8.18 8.29 -2.35
N TYR A 64 7.85 7.11 -2.90
CA TYR A 64 6.69 6.33 -2.47
C TYR A 64 6.85 4.85 -2.82
N LEU A 65 6.03 4.00 -2.19
CA LEU A 65 5.98 2.56 -2.44
C LEU A 65 4.69 2.20 -3.19
N ILE A 66 4.76 1.22 -4.09
CA ILE A 66 3.61 0.66 -4.77
C ILE A 66 3.57 -0.85 -4.51
N PHE A 67 2.44 -1.33 -4.00
CA PHE A 67 2.16 -2.74 -3.76
C PHE A 67 1.06 -3.21 -4.71
N ASP A 68 1.40 -4.12 -5.61
CA ASP A 68 0.51 -4.61 -6.65
C ASP A 68 0.41 -6.14 -6.60
N ASP A 69 -0.81 -6.65 -6.74
CA ASP A 69 -1.12 -8.09 -6.74
C ASP A 69 -0.55 -8.85 -5.52
N ILE A 70 -0.59 -8.21 -4.35
CA ILE A 70 -0.19 -8.82 -3.08
C ILE A 70 -1.37 -9.59 -2.48
N ASP A 71 -1.10 -10.82 -2.02
CA ASP A 71 -2.01 -11.59 -1.19
C ASP A 71 -1.77 -11.17 0.27
N TRP A 72 -2.69 -10.41 0.83
CA TRP A 72 -2.46 -9.72 2.11
C TRP A 72 -2.58 -10.64 3.31
N ASP A 73 -3.35 -11.72 3.19
CA ASP A 73 -3.44 -12.75 4.24
C ASP A 73 -2.09 -13.44 4.44
N ARG A 74 -1.26 -13.44 3.40
CA ARG A 74 0.05 -14.12 3.35
C ARG A 74 1.23 -13.16 3.31
N PHE A 75 1.04 -11.89 3.65
CA PHE A 75 2.05 -10.83 3.48
C PHE A 75 3.44 -11.20 4.04
N GLU A 76 3.52 -11.72 5.26
CA GLU A 76 4.78 -12.13 5.88
C GLU A 76 5.35 -13.42 5.25
N GLU A 77 4.48 -14.36 4.83
CA GLU A 77 4.89 -15.57 4.09
C GLU A 77 5.47 -15.23 2.70
N LEU A 78 5.03 -14.12 2.11
CA LEU A 78 5.57 -13.56 0.87
C LEU A 78 6.91 -12.84 1.08
N GLY A 79 7.44 -12.85 2.30
CA GLY A 79 8.74 -12.31 2.68
C GLY A 79 8.73 -10.83 3.03
N PHE A 80 7.56 -10.18 3.04
CA PHE A 80 7.51 -8.77 3.41
C PHE A 80 7.81 -8.57 4.91
N PRO A 81 8.49 -7.47 5.28
CA PRO A 81 8.54 -7.01 6.66
C PRO A 81 7.15 -6.77 7.26
N LEU A 82 7.10 -6.40 8.55
CA LEU A 82 5.83 -6.10 9.23
C LEU A 82 4.99 -5.09 8.44
N LYS A 83 3.73 -5.45 8.14
CA LYS A 83 2.77 -4.59 7.41
C LYS A 83 2.75 -3.16 7.92
N LYS A 84 2.68 -3.00 9.26
CA LYS A 84 2.62 -1.69 9.90
C LYS A 84 3.82 -0.81 9.53
N ASP A 85 5.00 -1.40 9.34
CA ASP A 85 6.21 -0.63 9.10
C ASP A 85 6.20 -0.07 7.69
N LEU A 86 5.94 -0.93 6.70
CA LEU A 86 5.88 -0.58 5.29
C LEU A 86 4.74 0.37 4.94
N LEU A 87 3.57 0.22 5.58
CA LEU A 87 2.37 0.94 5.16
C LEU A 87 2.13 2.26 5.90
N THR A 88 2.77 2.44 7.06
CA THR A 88 2.54 3.63 7.91
C THR A 88 3.80 4.42 8.23
N GLN A 89 4.90 4.16 7.50
CA GLN A 89 6.19 4.81 7.69
C GLN A 89 6.66 4.71 9.16
N ASN A 90 6.70 3.49 9.70
CA ASN A 90 7.04 3.27 11.10
C ASN A 90 8.55 3.34 11.38
N GLY A 91 9.35 3.86 10.45
CA GLY A 91 10.78 4.11 10.60
C GLY A 91 11.64 2.89 10.28
N ILE A 92 12.64 2.64 11.13
CA ILE A 92 13.67 1.62 10.91
C ILE A 92 13.08 0.22 11.06
N THR A 93 13.33 -0.61 10.06
CA THR A 93 12.93 -2.01 10.01
C THR A 93 14.11 -2.85 9.54
N ILE A 94 14.34 -3.97 10.23
CA ILE A 94 15.30 -4.98 9.80
C ILE A 94 14.57 -5.98 8.92
N THR A 95 15.07 -6.18 7.71
CA THR A 95 14.49 -7.06 6.71
C THR A 95 15.54 -8.03 6.19
N THR A 96 15.09 -9.20 5.78
CA THR A 96 15.91 -10.19 5.10
C THR A 96 15.14 -10.71 3.89
N ASP A 97 15.87 -11.16 2.88
CA ASP A 97 15.33 -11.85 1.73
C ASP A 97 16.07 -13.18 1.63
N LYS A 98 15.43 -14.23 1.11
CA LYS A 98 16.02 -15.58 0.99
C LYS A 98 17.40 -15.57 0.32
N TYR A 99 17.63 -14.59 -0.57
CA TYR A 99 18.84 -14.48 -1.37
C TYR A 99 19.75 -13.32 -0.99
N GLU A 100 19.33 -12.44 -0.07
CA GLU A 100 20.08 -11.25 0.32
C GLU A 100 20.48 -11.29 1.79
N LYS A 101 21.55 -10.58 2.12
CA LYS A 101 21.92 -10.39 3.53
C LYS A 101 20.86 -9.55 4.22
N THR A 102 20.63 -9.84 5.50
CA THR A 102 19.84 -8.98 6.38
C THR A 102 20.31 -7.54 6.26
N ARG A 103 19.36 -6.63 6.04
CA ARG A 103 19.59 -5.20 5.85
C ARG A 103 18.66 -4.42 6.75
N GLU A 104 19.17 -3.33 7.27
CA GLU A 104 18.37 -2.29 7.90
C GLU A 104 17.86 -1.32 6.82
N ILE A 105 16.54 -1.11 6.77
CA ILE A 105 15.90 -0.14 5.89
C ILE A 105 15.14 0.89 6.75
N ASN A 106 15.11 2.15 6.31
CA ASN A 106 14.33 3.18 6.96
C ASN A 106 13.08 3.50 6.12
N VAL A 107 11.91 3.04 6.58
CA VAL A 107 10.65 3.24 5.87
C VAL A 107 10.10 4.63 6.19
N THR A 108 10.28 5.54 5.23
CA THR A 108 9.77 6.92 5.29
C THR A 108 8.88 7.25 4.10
N GLN A 109 8.62 6.27 3.22
CA GLN A 109 7.87 6.42 1.99
C GLN A 109 6.38 6.11 2.23
N PRO A 110 5.45 6.98 1.79
CA PRO A 110 4.03 6.65 1.81
C PRO A 110 3.75 5.50 0.83
N ALA A 111 2.78 4.66 1.20
CA ALA A 111 2.46 3.46 0.44
C ALA A 111 1.18 3.64 -0.41
N ILE A 112 1.22 3.08 -1.61
CA ILE A 112 0.06 2.93 -2.50
C ILE A 112 -0.20 1.44 -2.70
N ILE A 113 -1.41 1.00 -2.43
CA ILE A 113 -1.84 -0.39 -2.49
C ILE A 113 -2.86 -0.54 -3.63
N LEU A 114 -2.64 -1.52 -4.50
CA LEU A 114 -3.51 -1.81 -5.63
C LEU A 114 -4.26 -3.11 -5.38
N LEU A 115 -5.59 -3.03 -5.34
CA LEU A 115 -6.47 -4.17 -5.07
C LEU A 115 -7.46 -4.41 -6.19
N ASN A 116 -7.84 -5.67 -6.33
CA ASN A 116 -8.93 -6.10 -7.19
C ASN A 116 -10.19 -6.36 -6.34
N PRO A 117 -11.36 -5.80 -6.68
CA PRO A 117 -12.61 -6.02 -5.94
C PRO A 117 -13.04 -7.50 -5.86
N GLY A 118 -12.56 -8.35 -6.78
CA GLY A 118 -12.84 -9.79 -6.77
C GLY A 118 -12.00 -10.61 -5.79
N ARG A 119 -11.03 -10.01 -5.11
CA ARG A 119 -10.26 -10.67 -4.03
C ARG A 119 -10.84 -10.28 -2.66
N PRO A 120 -10.68 -11.12 -1.60
CA PRO A 120 -11.17 -10.81 -0.25
C PRO A 120 -10.76 -9.40 0.23
N GLU A 121 -9.53 -8.99 -0.06
CA GLU A 121 -8.99 -7.69 0.31
C GLU A 121 -9.65 -6.52 -0.44
N GLY A 122 -10.19 -6.78 -1.64
CA GLY A 122 -10.98 -5.81 -2.39
C GLY A 122 -12.33 -5.49 -1.75
N ALA A 123 -12.75 -6.28 -0.75
CA ALA A 123 -13.94 -6.01 0.06
C ALA A 123 -13.69 -4.96 1.16
N LEU A 124 -12.46 -4.47 1.35
CA LEU A 124 -12.15 -3.41 2.33
C LEU A 124 -13.13 -2.23 2.23
N GLY A 125 -13.77 -1.91 3.36
CA GLY A 125 -14.77 -0.84 3.47
C GLY A 125 -16.19 -1.21 3.01
N ARG A 126 -16.44 -2.43 2.53
CA ARG A 126 -17.79 -3.01 2.44
C ARG A 126 -18.10 -3.68 3.79
N GLN A 127 -19.34 -3.59 4.24
CA GLN A 127 -19.81 -3.97 5.58
C GLN A 127 -19.09 -5.21 6.15
N PRO A 128 -18.55 -5.15 7.39
CA PRO A 128 -17.82 -6.27 7.98
C PRO A 128 -18.77 -7.46 8.21
N ILE A 129 -18.31 -8.67 7.89
CA ILE A 129 -19.10 -9.90 8.00
C ILE A 129 -18.79 -10.62 9.32
N THR A 130 -17.57 -10.44 9.86
CA THR A 130 -17.11 -10.98 11.15
C THR A 130 -16.51 -9.90 12.06
N TYR A 131 -16.25 -10.23 13.32
CA TYR A 131 -15.61 -9.32 14.29
C TYR A 131 -14.14 -9.03 13.93
N GLU A 132 -13.41 -10.05 13.48
CA GLU A 132 -12.04 -9.91 12.97
C GLU A 132 -12.02 -8.99 11.73
N ASP A 133 -12.95 -9.17 10.79
CA ASP A 133 -13.11 -8.28 9.64
C ASP A 133 -13.43 -6.85 10.06
N GLN A 134 -14.15 -6.67 11.17
CA GLN A 134 -14.45 -5.35 11.71
C GLN A 134 -13.22 -4.67 12.31
N CYS A 135 -12.38 -5.41 13.03
CA CYS A 135 -11.10 -4.91 13.55
C CYS A 135 -10.16 -4.50 12.42
N GLU A 136 -10.02 -5.35 11.39
CA GLU A 136 -9.22 -5.07 10.21
C GLU A 136 -9.78 -3.87 9.42
N ALA A 137 -11.08 -3.85 9.13
CA ALA A 137 -11.71 -2.72 8.44
C ALA A 137 -11.51 -1.40 9.20
N THR A 138 -11.59 -1.42 10.52
CA THR A 138 -11.32 -0.24 11.37
C THR A 138 -9.85 0.18 11.31
N TYR A 139 -8.92 -0.79 11.33
CA TYR A 139 -7.49 -0.53 11.18
C TYR A 139 -7.21 0.23 9.88
N TRP A 140 -7.75 -0.26 8.76
CA TRP A 140 -7.58 0.33 7.44
C TRP A 140 -8.28 1.69 7.31
N GLN A 141 -9.49 1.86 7.85
CA GLN A 141 -10.18 3.16 7.85
C GLN A 141 -9.38 4.25 8.57
N GLN A 142 -8.64 3.91 9.63
CA GLN A 142 -7.82 4.86 10.37
C GLN A 142 -6.49 5.18 9.65
N ARG A 143 -5.95 4.24 8.87
CA ARG A 143 -4.58 4.27 8.34
C ARG A 143 -4.49 4.33 6.81
N ALA A 144 -5.62 4.33 6.13
CA ALA A 144 -5.70 4.36 4.68
C ALA A 144 -6.75 5.35 4.18
N THR A 145 -6.45 5.95 3.04
CA THR A 145 -7.43 6.60 2.19
C THR A 145 -7.83 5.60 1.12
N ILE A 146 -9.11 5.23 1.05
CA ILE A 146 -9.62 4.20 0.13
C ILE A 146 -10.34 4.86 -1.03
N TYR A 147 -10.00 4.47 -2.25
CA TYR A 147 -10.68 4.88 -3.45
C TYR A 147 -11.05 3.68 -4.33
N ARG A 148 -12.27 3.65 -4.85
CA ARG A 148 -12.80 2.60 -5.73
C ARG A 148 -12.90 3.15 -7.16
N MET A 149 -12.11 2.60 -8.09
CA MET A 149 -12.07 2.98 -9.49
C MET A 149 -13.18 2.29 -10.28
N GLY A 150 -14.02 3.08 -10.94
CA GLY A 150 -15.08 2.57 -11.82
C GLY A 150 -16.37 2.15 -11.09
N GLU A 151 -16.53 2.55 -9.83
CA GLU A 151 -17.79 2.50 -9.07
C GLU A 151 -18.44 3.89 -8.99
#